data_AF-A0A090YLK0-F1
#
_entry.id   AF-A0A090YLK0-F1
#
_cell.length_a   1.000
_cell.length_b   1.000
_cell.length_c   1.000
_cell.angle_alpha   90.00
_cell.angle_beta   90.00
_cell.angle_gamma   90.00
#
_symmetry.space_group_name_H-M   'P 1'
#
loop_
_entity.id
_entity.type
_entity.pdbx_description
1 polymer ?
#
loop_
_entity_poly.entity_id
_entity_poly.type
_entity_poly.pdbx_seq_one_letter_code
_entity_poly.pdbx_strand_id
1 'polypeptide(L)' 'MNNRIRKWLEENIEGFEICKSVSGGHIIFIPIAFDDQAIKYFKRYGFRYEYRAAYTWIAFFAE' A
#
# COMPACT_ATOMS: atom_id res chain seq x y z
N MET A 1 -4.27 -6.05 9.61
CA MET A 1 -3.46 -4.85 9.34
C MET A 1 -2.81 -4.36 10.63
N ASN A 2 -1.52 -4.01 10.61
CA ASN A 2 -0.84 -3.41 11.77
C ASN A 2 -1.32 -1.95 11.98
N ASN A 3 -1.65 -1.55 13.21
CA ASN A 3 -2.10 -0.18 13.53
C ASN A 3 -1.09 0.90 13.09
N ARG A 4 0.21 0.60 13.08
CA ARG A 4 1.26 1.54 12.62
C ARG A 4 1.19 1.79 11.11
N ILE A 5 0.83 0.78 10.32
CA ILE A 5 0.70 0.93 8.86
C ILE A 5 -0.50 1.81 8.56
N ARG A 6 -1.66 1.52 9.19
CA ARG A 6 -2.87 2.33 8.99
C ARG A 6 -2.65 3.79 9.36
N LYS A 7 -2.10 4.05 10.55
CA LYS A 7 -1.82 5.42 11.00
C LYS A 7 -0.91 6.17 10.04
N TRP A 8 0.16 5.52 9.57
CA TRP A 8 1.06 6.15 8.61
C TRP A 8 0.36 6.48 7.29
N LEU A 9 -0.49 5.58 6.77
CA LEU A 9 -1.27 5.83 5.56
C LEU A 9 -2.20 7.04 5.73
N GLU A 10 -2.95 7.10 6.82
CA GLU A 10 -3.87 8.20 7.14
C GLU A 10 -3.15 9.56 7.27
N GLU A 11 -1.91 9.57 7.75
CA GLU A 11 -1.12 10.80 7.91
C GLU A 11 -0.37 11.24 6.64
N ASN A 12 -0.07 10.33 5.71
CA ASN A 12 0.91 10.57 4.65
C ASN A 12 0.37 10.37 3.23
N ILE A 13 -0.71 9.62 3.05
CA ILE A 13 -1.17 9.21 1.73
C ILE A 13 -2.63 9.60 1.59
N GLU A 14 -2.90 10.58 0.73
CA GLU A 14 -4.27 10.93 0.41
C GLU A 14 -4.87 9.91 -0.57
N GLY A 15 -6.09 9.47 -0.33
CA GLY A 15 -6.82 8.60 -1.26
C GLY A 15 -6.33 7.15 -1.34
N PHE A 16 -5.60 6.64 -0.33
CA PHE A 16 -5.25 5.22 -0.30
C PHE A 16 -6.49 4.33 -0.13
N GLU A 17 -6.44 3.11 -0.65
CA GLU A 17 -7.47 2.10 -0.44
C GLU A 17 -6.90 0.83 0.16
N ILE A 18 -7.71 0.09 0.92
CA ILE A 18 -7.33 -1.21 1.50
C ILE A 18 -8.39 -2.23 1.13
N CYS A 19 -7.98 -3.30 0.47
CA CYS A 19 -8.82 -4.46 0.19
C CYS A 19 -8.34 -5.68 0.99
N LYS A 20 -9.26 -6.62 1.27
CA LYS A 20 -8.89 -7.95 1.75
C LYS A 20 -8.64 -8.86 0.55
N SER A 21 -7.53 -9.58 0.58
CA SER A 21 -7.27 -10.67 -0.36
C SER A 21 -8.10 -11.91 0.02
N VAL A 22 -8.27 -12.83 -0.94
CA VAL A 22 -8.99 -14.10 -0.74
C VAL A 22 -8.29 -14.99 0.31
N SER A 23 -6.96 -14.88 0.46
CA SER A 23 -6.15 -15.60 1.44
C SER A 23 -6.22 -15.02 2.86
N GLY A 24 -6.95 -13.91 3.08
CA GLY A 24 -7.06 -13.24 4.38
C GLY A 24 -6.00 -12.17 4.65
N GLY A 25 -5.03 -11.99 3.75
CA GLY A 25 -4.08 -10.87 3.74
C GLY A 25 -4.74 -9.55 3.30
N HIS A 26 -3.98 -8.45 3.34
CA HIS A 26 -4.45 -7.13 2.92
C HIS A 26 -3.70 -6.67 1.67
N ILE A 27 -4.41 -6.00 0.76
CA ILE A 27 -3.82 -5.30 -0.38
C ILE A 27 -4.02 -3.81 -0.15
N ILE A 28 -2.93 -3.05 -0.19
CA ILE A 28 -2.93 -1.60 0.02
C ILE A 28 -2.69 -0.94 -1.33
N PHE A 29 -3.65 -0.17 -1.82
CA PHE A 29 -3.53 0.60 -3.04
C PHE A 29 -3.14 2.03 -2.70
N ILE A 30 -2.07 2.50 -3.33
CA ILE A 30 -1.52 3.83 -3.15
C ILE A 30 -1.57 4.55 -4.50
N PRO A 31 -2.07 5.79 -4.59
CA PRO A 31 -2.00 6.56 -5.82
C PRO A 31 -0.54 6.76 -6.23
N ILE A 32 -0.27 6.73 -7.54
CA ILE A 32 1.10 6.81 -8.07
C ILE A 32 1.86 8.06 -7.59
N ALA A 33 1.15 9.16 -7.31
CA ALA A 33 1.73 10.40 -6.78
C ALA A 33 2.52 10.22 -5.46
N PHE A 34 2.29 9.11 -4.75
CA PHE A 34 2.94 8.80 -3.47
C PHE A 34 3.78 7.51 -3.51
N ASP A 35 4.06 6.95 -4.69
CA ASP A 35 4.69 5.63 -4.81
C ASP A 35 6.11 5.60 -4.21
N ASP A 36 6.95 6.59 -4.48
CA ASP A 36 8.29 6.72 -3.91
C ASP A 36 8.29 6.71 -2.38
N GLN A 37 7.35 7.43 -1.77
CA GLN A 37 7.21 7.51 -0.33
C GLN A 37 6.71 6.19 0.26
N ALA A 38 5.72 5.56 -0.39
CA ALA A 38 5.21 4.27 0.01
C ALA A 38 6.26 3.15 -0.14
N ILE A 39 7.02 3.11 -1.23
CA ILE A 39 8.10 2.13 -1.44
C ILE A 39 9.16 2.26 -0.34
N LYS A 40 9.60 3.49 -0.03
CA LYS A 40 10.58 3.74 1.05
C LYS A 40 10.06 3.25 2.40
N TYR A 41 8.79 3.52 2.72
CA TYR A 41 8.18 3.11 3.97
C TYR A 41 7.98 1.59 4.05
N PHE A 42 7.43 0.99 2.98
CA PHE A 42 7.07 -0.43 2.97
C PHE A 42 8.25 -1.38 2.79
N LYS A 43 9.40 -0.90 2.31
CA LYS A 43 10.64 -1.69 2.18
C LYS A 43 11.01 -2.43 3.47
N ARG A 44 10.81 -1.82 4.65
CA ARG A 44 11.13 -2.43 5.96
C ARG A 44 10.20 -3.58 6.35
N TYR A 45 9.06 -3.71 5.70
CA TYR A 45 8.08 -4.78 5.94
C TYR A 45 8.21 -5.92 4.92
N GLY A 46 9.05 -5.77 3.89
CA GLY A 46 9.24 -6.81 2.87
C GLY A 46 8.03 -7.05 1.98
N PHE A 47 7.09 -6.09 1.89
CA PHE A 47 5.91 -6.24 1.04
C PHE A 47 6.29 -6.25 -0.43
N ARG A 48 5.75 -7.23 -1.15
CA ARG A 48 5.76 -7.22 -2.61
C ARG A 48 4.83 -6.12 -3.10
N TYR A 49 5.16 -5.49 -4.22
CA TYR A 49 4.30 -4.49 -4.85
C TYR A 49 4.23 -4.63 -6.38
N GLU A 50 3.13 -4.17 -6.96
CA GLU A 50 2.88 -4.16 -8.41
C GLU A 50 2.17 -2.87 -8.82
N TYR A 51 2.55 -2.29 -9.98
CA TYR A 51 1.81 -1.18 -10.58
C TYR A 51 0.50 -1.65 -11.21
N ARG A 52 -0.57 -0.87 -11.06
CA ARG A 52 -1.94 -1.20 -11.47
C ARG A 52 -2.62 -0.04 -12.21
N ALA A 53 -3.72 -0.37 -12.90
CA ALA A 53 -4.61 0.58 -13.58
C ALA A 53 -3.85 1.60 -14.46
N ALA A 54 -3.11 1.10 -15.45
CA ALA A 54 -2.28 1.94 -16.33
C ALA A 54 -1.30 2.85 -15.58
N TYR A 55 -0.68 2.34 -14.51
CA TYR A 55 0.31 3.04 -13.68
C TYR A 55 -0.25 4.23 -12.88
N THR A 56 -1.56 4.27 -12.62
CA THR A 56 -2.16 5.28 -11.73
C THR A 56 -2.12 4.86 -10.25
N TRP A 57 -1.85 3.58 -9.98
CA TRP A 57 -1.76 3.02 -8.64
C TRP A 57 -0.57 2.07 -8.49
N ILE A 58 -0.08 1.93 -7.27
CA ILE A 58 0.81 0.87 -6.83
C ILE A 58 0.11 0.07 -5.72
N ALA A 59 0.06 -1.25 -5.88
CA ALA A 59 -0.58 -2.16 -4.94
C ALA A 59 0.49 -2.91 -4.13
N PHE A 60 0.44 -2.81 -2.80
CA PHE A 60 1.29 -3.55 -1.87
C PHE A 60 0.54 -4.75 -1.29
N PHE A 61 1.17 -5.93 -1.30
CA PHE A 61 0.61 -7.17 -0.78
C PHE A 61 1.15 -7.43 0.62
N ALA A 62 0.31 -7.20 1.63
CA ALA A 62 0.58 -7.40 3.04
C ALA A 62 -0.09 -8.70 3.52
N GLU A 63 0.50 -9.83 3.11
CA GLU A 63 0.14 -11.18 3.53
C GLU A 63 0.76 -11.55 4.88
#